data_AF-A0A6F9D0I5-F1
#
_entry.id   AF-A0A6F9D0I5-F1
#
_cell.length_a   1.000
_cell.length_b   1.000
_cell.length_c   1.000
_cell.angle_alpha   90.00
_cell.angle_beta   90.00
_cell.angle_gamma   90.00
#
_symmetry.space_group_name_H-M   'P 1'
#
loop_
_entity.id
_entity.type
_entity.pdbx_description
1 polymer ?
#
loop_
_entity_poly.entity_id
_entity_poly.type
_entity_poly.pdbx_seq_one_letter_code
_entity_poly.pdbx_strand_id
1 'polypeptide(L)'
;ELITAWYIGFLCLILASFLVYLAEKEDNDQFETYADALWWGLITLTTIGYGDKFPITWNGRLLAATFTLIGVSFFALPAGILGSGFALKVQEQHRQKHFEKRRNPAAGLIQ
;
A
#
# COMPACT_ATOMS: atom_id res chain seq x y z
N GLU A 1 -11.12 1.25 6.63
CA GLU A 1 -10.39 1.31 5.34
C GLU A 1 -8.89 1.13 5.53
N LEU A 2 -8.19 2.02 6.24
CA LEU A 2 -6.75 1.87 6.50
C LEU A 2 -6.39 0.55 7.21
N ILE A 3 -7.03 0.22 8.33
CA ILE A 3 -6.73 -1.03 9.07
C ILE A 3 -6.94 -2.26 8.17
N THR A 4 -7.99 -2.26 7.34
CA THR A 4 -8.28 -3.35 6.40
C THR A 4 -7.18 -3.48 5.33
N ALA A 5 -6.74 -2.36 4.75
CA ALA A 5 -5.65 -2.35 3.76
C ALA A 5 -4.33 -2.86 4.37
N TRP A 6 -4.00 -2.41 5.58
CA TRP A 6 -2.82 -2.86 6.31
C TRP A 6 -2.88 -4.34 6.65
N TYR A 7 -4.03 -4.83 7.13
CA TYR A 7 -4.22 -6.24 7.46
C TYR A 7 -4.06 -7.15 6.24
N ILE A 8 -4.72 -6.82 5.13
CA ILE A 8 -4.63 -7.63 3.90
C ILE A 8 -3.22 -7.54 3.30
N GLY A 9 -2.62 -6.34 3.26
CA GLY A 9 -1.25 -6.15 2.77
C GLY A 9 -0.23 -6.96 3.58
N PHE A 10 -0.37 -6.98 4.92
CA PHE A 10 0.49 -7.77 5.79
C PHE A 10 0.30 -9.28 5.58
N LEU A 11 -0.94 -9.75 5.41
CA LEU A 11 -1.21 -11.15 5.11
C LEU A 11 -0.61 -11.57 3.76
N CYS A 12 -0.76 -10.73 2.72
CA CYS A 12 -0.12 -10.94 1.42
C CYS A 12 1.40 -10.98 1.53
N LEU A 13 2.02 -10.10 2.32
CA LEU A 13 3.47 -10.10 2.57
C LEU A 13 3.94 -11.43 3.16
N ILE A 14 3.34 -11.87 4.27
CA ILE A 14 3.71 -13.12 4.95
C ILE A 14 3.57 -14.32 4.01
N LEU A 15 2.45 -14.39 3.27
CA LEU A 15 2.14 -15.50 2.38
C LEU A 15 3.06 -15.51 1.15
N ALA A 16 3.28 -14.35 0.52
CA ALA A 16 4.18 -14.24 -0.63
C ALA A 16 5.63 -14.60 -0.26
N SER A 17 6.14 -14.03 0.84
CA SER A 17 7.49 -14.35 1.34
C SER A 17 7.63 -15.83 1.68
N PHE A 18 6.60 -16.46 2.25
CA PHE A 18 6.65 -17.89 2.58
C PHE A 18 6.66 -18.78 1.33
N LEU A 19 5.78 -18.50 0.36
CA LEU A 19 5.73 -19.29 -0.86
C LEU A 19 6.99 -19.13 -1.72
N VAL A 20 7.54 -17.91 -1.81
CA VAL A 20 8.79 -17.67 -2.54
C VAL A 20 9.98 -18.29 -1.81
N TYR A 21 10.02 -18.23 -0.47
CA TYR A 21 11.02 -18.95 0.32
C TYR A 21 11.01 -20.45 0.00
N LEU A 22 9.84 -21.10 0.04
CA LEU A 22 9.74 -22.52 -0.28
C LEU A 22 10.15 -22.84 -1.72
N ALA A 23 9.87 -21.95 -2.66
CA ALA A 23 10.23 -22.14 -4.06
C ALA A 23 11.72 -21.91 -4.36
N GLU A 24 12.42 -21.11 -3.55
CA GLU A 24 13.81 -20.68 -3.81
C GLU A 24 14.83 -21.29 -2.85
N LYS A 25 14.42 -21.85 -1.71
CA LYS A 25 15.32 -22.31 -0.64
C LYS A 25 16.38 -23.32 -1.10
N GLU A 26 16.06 -24.19 -2.05
CA GLU A 26 16.96 -25.26 -2.50
C GLU A 26 17.91 -24.81 -3.61
N ASP A 27 17.49 -23.84 -4.43
CA ASP A 27 18.19 -23.43 -5.64
C ASP A 27 18.92 -22.08 -5.49
N ASN A 28 18.63 -21.30 -4.44
CA ASN A 28 19.07 -19.92 -4.32
C ASN A 28 19.61 -19.58 -2.92
N ASP A 29 20.94 -19.39 -2.84
CA ASP A 29 21.65 -18.98 -1.62
C ASP A 29 21.24 -17.59 -1.11
N GLN A 30 20.45 -16.81 -1.86
CA GLN A 30 19.90 -15.53 -1.39
C GLN A 30 18.73 -15.69 -0.42
N PHE A 31 18.11 -16.88 -0.36
CA PHE A 31 16.95 -17.20 0.46
C PHE A 31 17.24 -18.33 1.46
N GLU A 32 18.33 -18.21 2.23
CA GLU A 32 18.69 -19.21 3.25
C GLU A 32 17.67 -19.27 4.39
N THR A 33 17.24 -18.10 4.87
CA THR A 33 16.30 -17.99 5.98
C THR A 33 14.97 -17.36 5.57
N TYR A 34 13.92 -17.66 6.33
CA TYR A 34 12.63 -16.99 6.14
C TYR A 34 12.72 -15.47 6.33
N ALA A 35 13.67 -14.99 7.15
CA ALA A 35 13.92 -13.57 7.34
C ALA A 35 14.40 -12.88 6.05
N ASP A 36 15.21 -13.56 5.24
CA ASP A 36 15.65 -13.07 3.93
C ASP A 36 14.49 -12.91 2.95
N ALA A 37 13.56 -13.88 2.96
CA ALA A 37 12.35 -13.82 2.15
C ALA A 37 11.36 -12.73 2.61
N LEU A 38 11.29 -12.48 3.93
CA LEU A 38 10.52 -11.36 4.48
C LEU A 38 11.12 -10.01 4.08
N TRP A 39 12.45 -9.89 4.14
CA TRP A 39 13.16 -8.70 3.68
C TRP A 39 12.89 -8.43 2.20
N TRP A 40 13.07 -9.44 1.35
CA TRP A 40 12.75 -9.35 -0.07
C TRP A 40 11.28 -8.92 -0.29
N GLY A 41 10.34 -9.60 0.37
CA GLY A 41 8.91 -9.31 0.24
C GLY A 41 8.57 -7.87 0.63
N LEU A 42 9.17 -7.35 1.71
CA LEU A 42 8.97 -5.97 2.14
C LEU A 42 9.46 -4.99 1.07
N ILE A 43 10.71 -5.12 0.63
CA ILE A 43 11.35 -4.25 -0.35
C ILE A 43 10.65 -4.30 -1.71
N THR A 44 10.15 -5.47 -2.12
CA THR A 44 9.40 -5.64 -3.37
C THR A 44 7.99 -5.07 -3.29
N LEU A 45 7.22 -5.37 -2.24
CA LEU A 45 5.83 -4.90 -2.12
C LEU A 45 5.74 -3.39 -1.88
N THR A 46 6.75 -2.77 -1.26
CA THR A 46 6.84 -1.31 -1.15
C THR A 46 7.45 -0.65 -2.39
N THR A 47 7.69 -1.39 -3.47
CA THR A 47 8.25 -0.90 -4.74
C THR A 47 9.63 -0.25 -4.64
N ILE A 48 10.42 -0.61 -3.61
CA ILE A 48 11.80 -0.10 -3.46
C ILE A 48 12.73 -0.85 -4.42
N GLY A 49 12.70 -2.19 -4.38
CA GLY A 49 13.40 -3.04 -5.35
C GLY A 49 14.92 -2.86 -5.39
N TYR A 50 15.62 -3.03 -4.26
CA TYR A 50 17.09 -2.92 -4.20
C TYR A 50 17.83 -3.88 -5.15
N GLY A 51 17.22 -5.03 -5.47
CA GLY A 51 17.81 -6.04 -6.35
C GLY A 51 18.91 -6.88 -5.69
N ASP A 52 19.05 -6.79 -4.36
CA ASP A 52 19.98 -7.60 -3.56
C ASP A 52 19.52 -9.06 -3.42
N LYS A 53 18.20 -9.29 -3.41
CA LYS A 53 17.58 -10.61 -3.41
C LYS A 53 16.51 -10.68 -4.49
N PHE A 54 16.47 -11.77 -5.24
CA PHE A 54 15.44 -11.99 -6.25
C PHE A 54 15.27 -13.47 -6.58
N PRO A 55 14.05 -13.94 -6.87
CA PRO A 55 13.82 -15.32 -7.24
C PRO A 55 14.46 -15.65 -8.60
N ILE A 56 15.21 -16.75 -8.64
CA ILE A 56 15.86 -17.24 -9.86
C ILE A 56 15.09 -18.39 -10.51
N THR A 57 14.34 -19.16 -9.72
CA THR A 57 13.56 -20.28 -10.21
C THR A 57 12.35 -19.79 -11.00
N TRP A 58 11.92 -20.58 -12.00
CA TRP A 58 10.73 -20.23 -12.79
C TRP A 58 9.47 -20.16 -11.91
N ASN A 59 9.32 -21.11 -10.98
CA ASN A 59 8.19 -21.17 -10.06
C ASN A 59 8.19 -19.99 -9.08
N GLY A 60 9.34 -19.66 -8.49
CA GLY A 60 9.51 -18.52 -7.61
C GLY A 60 9.19 -17.20 -8.32
N ARG A 61 9.62 -17.03 -9.57
CA ARG A 61 9.30 -15.85 -10.39
C ARG A 61 7.80 -15.73 -10.69
N LEU A 62 7.13 -16.84 -11.02
CA LEU A 62 5.68 -16.85 -11.29
C LEU A 62 4.88 -16.44 -10.04
N LEU A 63 5.25 -17.01 -8.88
CA LEU A 63 4.66 -16.67 -7.59
C LEU A 63 4.92 -15.20 -7.25
N ALA A 64 6.16 -14.76 -7.31
CA ALA A 64 6.56 -13.38 -7.04
C ALA A 64 5.81 -12.39 -7.93
N ALA A 65 5.70 -12.64 -9.24
CA ALA A 65 4.98 -11.78 -10.17
C ALA A 65 3.50 -11.64 -9.78
N THR A 66 2.84 -12.76 -9.47
CA THR A 66 1.41 -12.77 -9.11
C THR A 66 1.17 -12.02 -7.80
N PHE A 67 1.97 -12.30 -6.76
CA PHE A 67 1.82 -11.67 -5.45
C PHE A 67 2.23 -10.21 -5.44
N THR A 68 3.21 -9.80 -6.26
CA THR A 68 3.62 -8.41 -6.36
C THR A 68 2.52 -7.55 -6.95
N LEU A 69 1.82 -8.01 -8.01
CA LEU A 69 0.69 -7.29 -8.59
C LEU A 69 -0.41 -6.99 -7.57
N ILE A 70 -0.71 -7.97 -6.71
CA ILE A 70 -1.73 -7.85 -5.67
C ILE A 70 -1.20 -6.99 -4.51
N GLY A 71 -0.03 -7.32 -3.97
CA GLY A 71 0.51 -6.71 -2.75
C GLY A 71 0.87 -5.24 -2.93
N VAL A 72 1.48 -4.85 -4.06
CA VAL A 72 1.80 -3.44 -4.35
C VAL A 72 0.54 -2.57 -4.33
N SER A 73 -0.57 -3.09 -4.87
CA SER A 73 -1.84 -2.38 -4.87
C SER A 73 -2.32 -2.08 -3.44
N PHE A 74 -2.25 -3.07 -2.53
CA PHE A 74 -2.65 -2.88 -1.14
C PHE A 74 -1.75 -1.93 -0.36
N PHE A 75 -0.44 -1.93 -0.61
CA PHE A 75 0.50 -0.99 0.02
C PHE A 75 0.34 0.44 -0.50
N ALA A 76 -0.18 0.63 -1.73
CA ALA A 76 -0.49 1.95 -2.28
C ALA A 76 -1.81 2.55 -1.76
N LEU A 77 -2.77 1.72 -1.31
CA LEU A 77 -4.10 2.18 -0.88
C LEU A 77 -4.09 3.23 0.25
N PRO A 78 -3.27 3.11 1.33
CA PRO A 78 -3.27 4.10 2.41
C PRO A 78 -2.97 5.53 1.93
N ALA A 79 -2.01 5.70 1.01
CA ALA A 79 -1.70 7.00 0.42
C ALA A 79 -2.88 7.53 -0.41
N GLY A 80 -3.54 6.68 -1.20
CA GLY A 80 -4.71 7.04 -1.99
C GLY A 80 -5.92 7.44 -1.13
N ILE A 81 -6.20 6.70 -0.07
CA ILE A 81 -7.31 6.96 0.87
C ILE A 81 -7.09 8.29 1.60
N LEU A 82 -5.88 8.53 2.10
CA LEU A 82 -5.57 9.79 2.78
C LEU A 82 -5.62 10.96 1.80
N GLY A 83 -5.05 10.81 0.60
CA GLY A 83 -5.06 11.85 -0.43
C GLY A 83 -6.48 12.27 -0.84
N SER A 84 -7.36 11.30 -1.09
CA SER A 84 -8.76 11.58 -1.41
C SER A 84 -9.52 12.17 -0.22
N GLY A 85 -9.27 11.68 0.99
CA GLY A 85 -9.86 12.21 2.23
C GLY A 85 -9.52 13.69 2.45
N PHE A 86 -8.26 14.08 2.21
CA PHE A 86 -7.85 15.48 2.27
C PHE A 86 -8.49 16.32 1.16
N ALA A 87 -8.52 15.83 -0.07
CA ALA A 87 -9.15 16.54 -1.18
C ALA A 87 -10.64 16.83 -0.92
N LEU A 88 -11.38 15.82 -0.43
CA LEU A 88 -12.79 15.96 -0.06
C LEU A 88 -13.00 16.95 1.09
N LYS A 89 -12.15 16.90 2.12
CA LYS A 89 -12.23 17.83 3.26
C LYS A 89 -11.97 19.27 2.85
N VAL A 90 -10.99 19.50 1.98
CA VAL A 90 -10.70 20.83 1.42
C VAL A 90 -11.88 21.33 0.58
N GLN A 91 -12.43 20.48 -0.30
CA GLN A 91 -13.60 20.83 -1.11
C GLN A 91 -14.82 21.22 -0.25
N GLU A 92 -15.07 20.48 0.83
CA GLU A 92 -16.16 20.76 1.76
C GLU A 92 -15.96 22.08 2.52
N GLN A 93 -14.73 22.35 2.99
CA GLN A 93 -14.42 23.65 3.61
C GLN A 93 -14.58 24.83 2.64
N HIS A 94 -14.21 24.67 1.37
CA HIS A 94 -14.47 25.68 0.35
C HIS A 94 -15.97 25.95 0.17
N ARG A 95 -16.80 24.89 0.17
CA ARG A 95 -18.26 25.01 0.08
C ARG A 95 -18.83 25.76 1.30
N GLN A 96 -18.38 25.44 2.51
CA GLN A 96 -18.82 26.10 3.74
C GLN A 96 -18.45 27.59 3.79
N LYS A 97 -17.25 27.96 3.34
CA LYS A 97 -16.85 29.38 3.21
C LYS A 97 -17.77 30.18 2.30
N HIS A 98 -18.29 29.59 1.23
CA HIS A 98 -19.28 30.24 0.37
C HIS A 98 -20.61 30.48 1.08
N PHE A 99 -21.05 29.55 1.93
CA PHE A 99 -22.26 29.72 2.75
C PHE A 99 -22.06 30.76 3.87
N GLU A 100 -20.93 30.74 4.58
CA GLU A 100 -20.61 31.76 5.59
C GLU A 100 -20.58 33.18 5.01
N LYS A 101 -20.00 33.35 3.81
CA LYS A 101 -20.03 34.65 3.11
C LYS A 101 -21.44 35.16 2.84
N ARG A 102 -22.44 34.28 2.64
CA ARG A 102 -23.84 34.68 2.48
C ARG A 102 -24.53 34.97 3.82
N ARG A 103 -24.03 34.42 4.92
CA ARG A 103 -24.61 34.60 6.26
C ARG A 103 -24.34 35.99 6.83
N ASN A 104 -23.16 36.56 6.58
CA ASN A 104 -22.80 37.92 7.03
C ASN A 104 -23.75 39.02 6.54
N PRO A 105 -24.10 39.13 5.24
CA PRO A 105 -25.05 40.14 4.77
C PRO A 105 -26.47 39.87 5.27
N ALA A 106 -26.87 38.61 5.49
CA ALA A 106 -28.17 38.28 6.09
C ALA A 106 -28.27 38.71 7.56
N ALA A 107 -27.19 38.57 8.33
CA ALA A 107 -27.15 39.01 9.73
C ALA A 107 -27.26 40.55 9.86
N GLY A 108 -26.64 41.30 8.94
CA GLY A 108 -26.74 42.76 8.90
C GLY A 108 -28.11 43.29 8.44
N LEU A 109 -28.98 42.44 7.91
CA LEU A 109 -30.33 42.81 7.45
C LEU A 109 -31.38 42.75 8.58
N ILE A 110 -31.05 42.11 9.70
CA ILE A 110 -31.95 41.85 10.83
C ILE A 110 -31.69 42.82 12.00
N GLN A 111 -30.52 43.47 12.02
CA GLN A 111 -30.16 44.53 12.98
C GLN A 111 -30.70 45.89 12.53
#